data_AF-A0A3Q3B2Z6-F1
#
_entry.id   AF-A0A3Q3B2Z6-F1
#
_cell.length_a   1.000
_cell.length_b   1.000
_cell.length_c   1.000
_cell.angle_alpha   90.00
_cell.angle_beta   90.00
_cell.angle_gamma   90.00
#
_symmetry.space_group_name_H-M   'P 1'
#
loop_
_entity.id
_entity.type
_entity.pdbx_description
1 polymer ?
#
loop_
_entity_poly.entity_id
_entity_poly.type
_entity_poly.pdbx_seq_one_letter_code
_entity_poly.pdbx_strand_id
1 'polypeptide(L)'
;MDYGDICVPVRECGCSYNGQYYKQNDLFYPEDKCMEKCTCGENGAITCQKDKCRQGEVCKLVNGVKGCHPEGEGKCVASGDPHYISFDGRRFDFQGTCVYVLAKVCNDDEGQLPSFTVTQGNEKYGNGRVAVTKSIAVTLKHRGQWSWRLCATKAPSSGSVLLWTSGSAAGRNPSLLQQCTCSSSPPR
;
A
#
# COMPACT_ATOMS: atom_id res chain seq x y z
N MET A 1 29.23 5.04 27.58
CA MET A 1 28.43 4.28 26.60
C MET A 1 29.04 4.59 25.26
N ASP A 2 29.65 3.57 24.66
CA ASP A 2 30.45 3.66 23.45
C ASP A 2 29.53 3.41 22.25
N TYR A 3 29.26 4.43 21.43
CA TYR A 3 28.78 4.24 20.06
C TYR A 3 30.04 4.17 19.19
N GLY A 4 30.77 3.05 19.29
CA GLY A 4 31.89 2.78 18.40
C GLY A 4 31.36 2.59 16.99
N ASP A 5 31.75 3.49 16.09
CA ASP A 5 31.48 3.38 14.66
C ASP A 5 31.95 2.00 14.17
N ILE A 6 31.01 1.19 13.67
CA ILE A 6 31.36 -0.10 13.06
C ILE A 6 32.09 0.21 11.76
N CYS A 7 33.38 -0.09 11.70
CA CYS A 7 34.16 0.01 10.48
C CYS A 7 33.57 -0.94 9.41
N VAL A 8 33.12 -0.37 8.30
CA VAL A 8 32.66 -1.11 7.12
C VAL A 8 33.69 -1.00 5.99
N PRO A 9 33.71 -1.95 5.03
CA PRO A 9 34.51 -1.81 3.82
C PRO A 9 34.20 -0.49 3.09
N VAL A 10 35.17 0.09 2.39
CA VAL A 10 35.01 1.37 1.65
C VAL A 10 33.81 1.36 0.71
N ARG A 11 33.52 0.21 0.09
CA ARG A 11 32.38 0.04 -0.81
C ARG A 11 31.03 0.17 -0.12
N GLU A 12 30.98 -0.09 1.19
CA GLU A 12 29.80 -0.05 2.05
C GLU A 12 29.73 1.25 2.87
N CYS A 13 30.67 2.18 2.66
CA CYS A 13 30.57 3.51 3.24
C CYS A 13 29.31 4.22 2.71
N GLY A 14 28.59 4.88 3.62
CA GLY A 14 27.51 5.78 3.27
C GLY A 14 28.01 7.12 2.72
N CYS A 15 27.08 7.99 2.41
CA CYS A 15 27.30 9.29 1.81
C CYS A 15 27.00 10.40 2.82
N SER A 16 27.77 11.48 2.79
CA SER A 16 27.45 12.71 3.53
C SER A 16 27.01 13.78 2.55
N TYR A 17 25.84 14.38 2.77
CA TYR A 17 25.29 15.44 1.93
C TYR A 17 24.61 16.49 2.79
N ASN A 18 25.00 17.77 2.64
CA ASN A 18 24.50 18.90 3.42
C ASN A 18 24.48 18.67 4.94
N GLY A 19 25.49 17.95 5.46
CA GLY A 19 25.62 17.66 6.89
C GLY A 19 24.76 16.48 7.40
N GLN A 20 24.04 15.79 6.51
CA GLN A 20 23.31 14.56 6.84
C GLN A 20 24.00 13.33 6.25
N TYR A 21 24.06 12.26 7.05
CA TYR A 21 24.60 10.96 6.62
C TYR A 21 23.49 10.06 6.08
N TYR A 22 23.74 9.45 4.93
CA TYR A 22 22.87 8.51 4.23
C TYR A 22 23.59 7.18 4.09
N LYS A 23 22.93 6.07 4.38
CA LYS A 23 23.49 4.74 4.18
C LYS A 23 23.60 4.42 2.69
N GLN A 24 24.47 3.48 2.35
CA GLN A 24 24.55 2.97 1.00
C GLN A 24 23.16 2.48 0.53
N ASN A 25 22.78 2.86 -0.69
CA ASN A 25 21.48 2.65 -1.33
C ASN A 25 20.30 3.48 -0.78
N ASP A 26 20.54 4.39 0.17
CA ASP A 26 19.49 5.31 0.59
C ASP A 26 19.07 6.21 -0.57
N LEU A 27 17.76 6.43 -0.68
CA LEU A 27 17.12 7.38 -1.58
C LEU A 27 16.63 8.57 -0.78
N PHE A 28 16.97 9.78 -1.22
CA PHE A 28 16.62 11.00 -0.49
C PHE A 28 16.34 12.18 -1.42
N TYR A 29 15.57 13.15 -0.91
CA TYR A 29 15.25 14.40 -1.60
C TYR A 29 15.94 15.57 -0.88
N PRO A 30 17.00 16.16 -1.46
CA PRO A 30 17.76 17.22 -0.79
C PRO A 30 16.96 18.52 -0.67
N GLU A 31 16.21 18.89 -1.70
CA GLU A 31 15.51 20.18 -1.77
C GLU A 31 14.07 20.13 -1.22
N ASP A 32 13.53 21.29 -0.84
CA ASP A 32 12.22 21.45 -0.21
C ASP A 32 11.02 21.07 -1.07
N LYS A 33 11.18 21.08 -2.40
CA LYS A 33 10.09 20.79 -3.33
C LYS A 33 10.19 19.42 -3.98
N CYS A 34 11.10 18.55 -3.52
CA CYS A 34 11.33 17.23 -4.09
C CYS A 34 11.52 17.29 -5.62
N MET A 35 12.27 18.30 -6.10
CA MET A 35 12.54 18.51 -7.53
C MET A 35 13.71 17.66 -8.06
N GLU A 36 14.40 17.01 -7.13
CA GLU A 36 15.54 16.15 -7.39
C GLU A 36 15.53 15.01 -6.38
N LYS A 37 15.84 13.80 -6.86
CA LYS A 37 15.98 12.58 -6.06
C LYS A 37 17.38 12.05 -6.21
N CYS A 38 18.05 11.81 -5.08
CA CYS A 38 19.41 11.34 -5.02
C CYS A 38 19.49 9.92 -4.44
N THR A 39 20.47 9.16 -4.91
CA THR A 39 20.82 7.84 -4.39
C THR A 39 22.23 7.86 -3.85
N CYS A 40 22.43 7.34 -2.64
CA CYS A 40 23.77 7.05 -2.14
C CYS A 40 24.29 5.74 -2.75
N GLY A 41 25.32 5.82 -3.58
CA GLY A 41 25.96 4.69 -4.24
C GLY A 41 27.17 4.16 -3.48
N GLU A 42 27.91 3.27 -4.13
CA GLU A 42 29.18 2.73 -3.61
C GLU A 42 30.23 3.82 -3.39
N ASN A 43 31.12 3.61 -2.41
CA ASN A 43 32.23 4.50 -2.09
C ASN A 43 31.80 5.93 -1.72
N GLY A 44 30.58 6.10 -1.20
CA GLY A 44 30.03 7.42 -0.85
C GLY A 44 29.65 8.31 -2.04
N ALA A 45 29.59 7.76 -3.25
CA ALA A 45 29.19 8.51 -4.45
C ALA A 45 27.69 8.85 -4.40
N ILE A 46 27.32 10.07 -4.78
CA ILE A 46 25.91 10.50 -4.84
C ILE A 46 25.52 10.72 -6.29
N THR A 47 24.42 10.10 -6.71
CA THR A 47 23.85 10.29 -8.04
C THR A 47 22.44 10.85 -7.91
N CYS A 48 22.18 12.00 -8.53
CA CYS A 48 20.90 12.67 -8.48
C CYS A 48 20.25 12.76 -9.86
N GLN A 49 18.91 12.70 -9.87
CA GLN A 49 18.09 12.84 -11.06
C GLN A 49 16.91 13.76 -10.76
N LYS A 50 16.50 14.54 -11.77
CA LYS A 50 15.30 15.37 -11.66
C LYS A 50 14.10 14.48 -11.37
N ASP A 51 13.31 14.88 -10.39
CA ASP A 51 12.11 14.16 -9.98
C ASP A 51 11.02 15.16 -9.58
N LYS A 52 9.79 14.70 -9.45
CA LYS A 52 8.69 15.51 -8.92
C LYS A 52 7.65 14.57 -8.32
N CYS A 53 7.11 14.97 -7.16
CA CYS A 53 5.99 14.25 -6.57
C CYS A 53 4.83 14.12 -7.55
N ARG A 54 4.19 12.94 -7.51
CA ARG A 54 3.07 12.61 -8.38
C ARG A 54 1.84 13.42 -8.00
N GLN A 55 0.84 13.41 -8.86
CA GLN A 55 -0.46 13.99 -8.53
C GLN A 55 -1.04 13.29 -7.29
N GLY A 56 -1.48 14.05 -6.29
CA GLY A 56 -1.98 13.52 -5.02
C GLY A 56 -0.87 13.25 -3.98
N GLU A 57 0.39 13.57 -4.29
CA GLU A 57 1.49 13.57 -3.34
C GLU A 57 2.00 14.99 -3.10
N VAL A 58 2.49 15.23 -1.88
CA VAL A 58 3.15 16.48 -1.49
C VAL A 58 4.52 16.17 -0.92
N CYS A 59 5.49 17.05 -1.22
CA CYS A 59 6.81 16.97 -0.61
C CYS A 59 6.73 17.39 0.85
N LYS A 60 6.91 16.46 1.78
CA LYS A 60 6.87 16.74 3.22
C LYS A 60 7.84 15.86 4.00
N LEU A 61 8.12 16.27 5.23
CA LEU A 61 8.90 15.50 6.20
C LEU A 61 7.94 14.66 7.05
N VAL A 62 8.02 13.33 6.97
CA VAL A 62 7.21 12.40 7.78
C VAL A 62 8.17 11.50 8.56
N ASN A 63 8.07 11.51 9.89
CA ASN A 63 8.94 10.72 10.78
C ASN A 63 10.45 10.91 10.50
N GLY A 64 10.87 12.14 10.18
CA GLY A 64 12.27 12.46 9.86
C GLY A 64 12.70 12.10 8.44
N VAL A 65 11.82 11.54 7.61
CA VAL A 65 12.11 11.19 6.21
C VAL A 65 11.41 12.15 5.26
N LYS A 66 12.21 12.90 4.50
CA LYS A 66 11.72 13.84 3.50
C LYS A 66 11.46 13.12 2.20
N GLY A 67 10.29 13.34 1.62
CA GLY A 67 9.94 12.79 0.32
C GLY A 67 8.54 13.11 -0.12
N CYS A 68 8.13 12.46 -1.22
CA CYS A 68 6.78 12.52 -1.72
C CYS A 68 5.89 11.59 -0.90
N HIS A 69 4.91 12.18 -0.24
CA HIS A 69 3.96 11.46 0.61
C HIS A 69 2.55 11.81 0.18
N PRO A 70 1.56 10.91 0.35
CA PRO A 70 0.18 11.21 0.02
C PRO A 70 -0.30 12.52 0.67
N GLU A 71 -0.95 13.37 -0.13
CA GLU A 71 -1.55 14.63 0.32
C GLU A 71 -2.69 14.35 1.31
N GLY A 72 -3.42 13.26 1.08
CA GLY A 72 -4.47 12.77 1.97
C GLY A 72 -4.79 11.30 1.71
N GLU A 73 -5.73 10.79 2.48
CA GLU A 73 -6.25 9.43 2.36
C GLU A 73 -7.69 9.48 1.83
N GLY A 74 -7.98 8.63 0.85
CA GLY A 74 -9.34 8.39 0.38
C GLY A 74 -9.95 7.19 1.08
N LYS A 75 -11.20 7.30 1.52
CA LYS A 75 -11.96 6.19 2.11
C LYS A 75 -13.12 5.79 1.21
N CYS A 76 -13.12 4.53 0.77
CA CYS A 76 -14.27 3.89 0.13
C CYS A 76 -14.92 2.93 1.14
N VAL A 77 -16.25 2.91 1.20
CA VAL A 77 -17.01 2.05 2.11
C VAL A 77 -18.07 1.29 1.33
N ALA A 78 -18.13 -0.02 1.55
CA ALA A 78 -19.24 -0.88 1.13
C ALA A 78 -19.85 -1.49 2.40
N SER A 79 -20.96 -0.94 2.86
CA SER A 79 -21.61 -1.34 4.12
C SER A 79 -22.77 -2.29 3.84
N GLY A 80 -22.46 -3.46 3.27
CA GLY A 80 -23.49 -4.35 2.74
C GLY A 80 -24.27 -3.72 1.58
N ASP A 81 -25.13 -4.51 0.97
CA ASP A 81 -26.02 -4.04 -0.09
C ASP A 81 -27.22 -3.30 0.54
N PRO A 82 -27.63 -2.11 0.03
CA PRO A 82 -27.09 -1.44 -1.15
C PRO A 82 -26.09 -0.32 -0.91
N HIS A 83 -25.64 -0.06 0.32
CA HIS A 83 -25.04 1.23 0.66
C HIS A 83 -23.54 1.32 0.39
N TYR A 84 -23.18 2.17 -0.58
CA TYR A 84 -21.80 2.49 -0.94
C TYR A 84 -21.46 3.95 -0.66
N ILE A 85 -20.20 4.19 -0.33
CA ILE A 85 -19.58 5.53 -0.26
C ILE A 85 -18.30 5.49 -1.08
N SER A 86 -18.23 6.28 -2.15
CA SER A 86 -17.03 6.40 -2.98
C SER A 86 -15.95 7.25 -2.31
N PHE A 87 -14.74 7.23 -2.89
CA PHE A 87 -13.58 7.97 -2.36
C PHE A 87 -13.79 9.49 -2.26
N ASP A 88 -14.65 10.06 -3.10
CA ASP A 88 -15.07 11.47 -3.06
C ASP A 88 -16.25 11.73 -2.10
N GLY A 89 -16.65 10.73 -1.31
CA GLY A 89 -17.68 10.84 -0.27
C GLY A 89 -19.12 10.71 -0.77
N ARG A 90 -19.34 10.44 -2.07
CA ARG A 90 -20.71 10.29 -2.60
C ARG A 90 -21.34 8.98 -2.15
N ARG A 91 -22.58 9.08 -1.69
CA ARG A 91 -23.39 7.94 -1.26
C ARG A 91 -24.28 7.48 -2.40
N PHE A 92 -24.37 6.18 -2.61
CA PHE A 92 -25.26 5.60 -3.60
C PHE A 92 -25.67 4.18 -3.24
N ASP A 93 -26.81 3.77 -3.79
CA ASP A 93 -27.41 2.47 -3.58
C ASP A 93 -27.34 1.62 -4.84
N PHE A 94 -26.83 0.39 -4.74
CA PHE A 94 -26.69 -0.50 -5.89
C PHE A 94 -26.93 -1.98 -5.57
N GLN A 95 -28.06 -2.51 -6.07
CA GLN A 95 -28.56 -3.87 -5.82
C GLN A 95 -28.13 -4.85 -6.94
N GLY A 96 -26.84 -4.96 -7.19
CA GLY A 96 -26.28 -5.85 -8.21
C GLY A 96 -25.94 -7.25 -7.66
N THR A 97 -26.14 -8.32 -8.45
CA THR A 97 -25.85 -9.72 -8.05
C THR A 97 -24.61 -10.32 -8.73
N CYS A 98 -23.60 -9.49 -9.03
CA CYS A 98 -22.38 -9.90 -9.70
C CYS A 98 -21.15 -9.63 -8.83
N VAL A 99 -19.96 -9.87 -9.39
CA VAL A 99 -18.69 -9.44 -8.81
C VAL A 99 -18.35 -8.06 -9.37
N TYR A 100 -18.18 -7.08 -8.49
CA TYR A 100 -17.87 -5.70 -8.82
C TYR A 100 -16.48 -5.32 -8.33
N VAL A 101 -15.81 -4.42 -9.06
CA VAL A 101 -14.54 -3.84 -8.63
C VAL A 101 -14.83 -2.61 -7.78
N LEU A 102 -14.44 -2.65 -6.50
CA LEU A 102 -14.61 -1.53 -5.58
C LEU A 102 -13.46 -0.53 -5.66
N ALA A 103 -12.24 -1.03 -5.84
CA ALA A 103 -11.05 -0.21 -5.98
C ALA A 103 -10.00 -0.94 -6.83
N LYS A 104 -9.27 -0.20 -7.65
CA LYS A 104 -8.09 -0.68 -8.36
C LYS A 104 -7.14 0.50 -8.59
N VAL A 105 -5.86 0.20 -8.78
CA VAL A 105 -4.90 1.21 -9.25
C VAL A 105 -5.27 1.63 -10.68
N CYS A 106 -5.37 2.93 -10.90
CA CYS A 106 -5.61 3.56 -12.21
C CYS A 106 -4.45 4.53 -12.49
N ASN A 107 -4.14 4.77 -13.77
CA ASN A 107 -3.17 5.79 -14.23
C ASN A 107 -1.77 5.62 -13.61
N ASP A 108 -1.24 4.38 -13.57
CA ASP A 108 0.14 4.11 -13.19
C ASP A 108 0.95 3.72 -14.42
N ASP A 109 1.12 4.67 -15.34
CA ASP A 109 1.74 4.46 -16.65
C ASP A 109 3.21 3.97 -16.54
N GLU A 110 3.88 4.36 -15.46
CA GLU A 110 5.26 3.97 -15.15
C GLU A 110 5.34 2.71 -14.27
N GLY A 111 4.18 2.16 -13.88
CA GLY A 111 3.99 0.94 -13.09
C GLY A 111 4.62 0.96 -11.68
N GLN A 112 4.92 2.15 -11.14
CA GLN A 112 5.69 2.28 -9.91
C GLN A 112 4.87 1.95 -8.66
N LEU A 113 3.54 1.91 -8.77
CA LEU A 113 2.67 1.51 -7.68
C LEU A 113 2.50 -0.02 -7.66
N PRO A 114 2.48 -0.64 -6.47
CA PRO A 114 2.06 -2.03 -6.35
C PRO A 114 0.60 -2.14 -6.80
N SER A 115 0.37 -2.85 -7.91
CA SER A 115 -0.97 -3.01 -8.46
C SER A 115 -1.84 -3.83 -7.52
N PHE A 116 -3.03 -3.33 -7.20
CA PHE A 116 -4.03 -4.06 -6.45
C PHE A 116 -5.42 -3.90 -7.04
N THR A 117 -6.27 -4.89 -6.75
CA THR A 117 -7.69 -4.87 -7.06
C THR A 117 -8.48 -5.39 -5.87
N VAL A 118 -9.48 -4.63 -5.45
CA VAL A 118 -10.49 -5.02 -4.46
C VAL A 118 -11.78 -5.32 -5.20
N THR A 119 -12.30 -6.54 -5.07
CA THR A 119 -13.59 -6.95 -5.63
C THR A 119 -14.57 -7.39 -4.56
N GLN A 120 -15.85 -7.24 -4.86
CA GLN A 120 -16.97 -7.64 -4.01
C GLN A 120 -17.94 -8.49 -4.83
N GLY A 121 -18.21 -9.70 -4.37
CA GLY A 121 -19.27 -10.55 -4.91
C GLY A 121 -20.56 -10.39 -4.12
N ASN A 122 -21.63 -10.03 -4.81
CA ASN A 122 -22.97 -9.94 -4.24
C ASN A 122 -23.87 -11.05 -4.80
N GLU A 123 -24.71 -11.63 -3.96
CA GLU A 123 -25.69 -12.66 -4.35
C GLU A 123 -27.06 -12.39 -3.76
N LYS A 124 -28.11 -12.89 -4.41
CA LYS A 124 -29.49 -12.76 -3.93
C LYS A 124 -29.66 -13.40 -2.54
N TYR A 125 -30.40 -12.73 -1.68
CA TYR A 125 -30.73 -13.19 -0.33
C TYR A 125 -32.24 -13.34 -0.15
N GLY A 126 -32.66 -14.37 0.58
CA GLY A 126 -34.07 -14.62 0.90
C GLY A 126 -34.97 -14.76 -0.34
N ASN A 127 -35.98 -13.89 -0.45
CA ASN A 127 -36.96 -13.90 -1.55
C ASN A 127 -36.41 -13.37 -2.90
N GLY A 128 -35.12 -13.04 -2.97
CA GLY A 128 -34.46 -12.62 -4.20
C GLY A 128 -34.65 -11.15 -4.59
N ARG A 129 -35.27 -10.34 -3.73
CA ARG A 129 -35.44 -8.89 -3.93
C ARG A 129 -34.25 -8.05 -3.48
N VAL A 130 -33.36 -8.64 -2.68
CA VAL A 130 -32.19 -7.97 -2.09
C VAL A 130 -30.98 -8.84 -2.42
N ALA A 131 -29.87 -8.23 -2.85
CA ALA A 131 -28.59 -8.94 -2.87
C ALA A 131 -27.81 -8.62 -1.59
N VAL A 132 -26.82 -9.44 -1.23
CA VAL A 132 -25.97 -9.23 -0.06
C VAL A 132 -24.54 -9.56 -0.43
N THR A 133 -23.59 -8.92 0.24
CA THR A 133 -22.18 -9.23 0.07
C THR A 133 -21.86 -10.63 0.55
N LYS A 134 -21.43 -11.49 -0.37
CA LYS A 134 -20.99 -12.85 -0.11
C LYS A 134 -19.48 -12.93 0.10
N SER A 135 -18.72 -12.21 -0.72
CA SER A 135 -17.26 -12.27 -0.70
C SER A 135 -16.64 -10.91 -0.96
N ILE A 136 -15.49 -10.68 -0.33
CA ILE A 136 -14.57 -9.61 -0.66
C ILE A 136 -13.25 -10.27 -1.04
N ALA A 137 -12.60 -9.80 -2.10
CA ALA A 137 -11.29 -10.30 -2.48
C ALA A 137 -10.32 -9.15 -2.73
N VAL A 138 -9.12 -9.24 -2.20
CA VAL A 138 -8.00 -8.34 -2.49
C VAL A 138 -6.95 -9.12 -3.25
N THR A 139 -6.63 -8.66 -4.46
CA THR A 139 -5.57 -9.22 -5.28
C THR A 139 -4.42 -8.23 -5.31
N LEU A 140 -3.23 -8.68 -4.89
CA LEU A 140 -1.99 -7.93 -5.00
C LEU A 140 -1.17 -8.49 -6.16
N LYS A 141 -0.68 -7.63 -7.05
CA LYS A 141 0.26 -7.98 -8.11
C LYS A 141 1.61 -7.33 -7.83
N HIS A 142 2.58 -8.13 -7.41
CA HIS A 142 3.96 -7.67 -7.25
C HIS A 142 4.75 -7.84 -8.56
N ARG A 143 5.72 -6.96 -8.84
CA ARG A 143 6.66 -7.00 -9.98
C ARG A 143 7.67 -8.16 -9.86
N GLY A 144 7.16 -9.38 -9.74
CA GLY A 144 7.94 -10.58 -9.43
C GLY A 144 7.04 -11.68 -8.87
N GLN A 145 6.20 -12.24 -9.75
CA GLN A 145 5.68 -13.60 -9.71
C GLN A 145 5.16 -14.17 -8.37
N TRP A 146 4.33 -13.44 -7.62
CA TRP A 146 3.39 -14.08 -6.69
C TRP A 146 2.08 -13.30 -6.65
N SER A 147 0.97 -13.95 -7.03
CA SER A 147 -0.39 -13.39 -6.94
C SER A 147 -1.11 -14.09 -5.80
N TRP A 148 -1.26 -13.40 -4.68
CA TRP A 148 -2.06 -13.88 -3.55
C TRP A 148 -3.43 -13.23 -3.62
N ARG A 149 -4.48 -14.04 -3.51
CA ARG A 149 -5.84 -13.54 -3.29
C ARG A 149 -6.13 -13.66 -1.80
N LEU A 150 -6.32 -12.53 -1.12
CA LEU A 150 -6.95 -12.51 0.20
C LEU A 150 -8.45 -12.54 -0.03
N CYS A 151 -9.10 -13.64 0.34
CA CYS A 151 -10.54 -13.76 0.35
C CYS A 151 -11.05 -13.46 1.76
N ALA A 152 -12.14 -12.72 1.81
CA ALA A 152 -12.83 -12.29 3.01
C ALA A 152 -14.28 -12.79 2.92
N THR A 153 -14.72 -13.64 3.86
CA THR A 153 -16.17 -13.87 4.08
C THR A 153 -16.62 -13.23 5.37
N LYS A 154 -17.85 -12.75 5.34
CA LYS A 154 -18.58 -12.33 6.52
C LYS A 154 -18.84 -13.54 7.41
N ALA A 155 -18.39 -13.50 8.66
CA ALA A 155 -18.73 -14.48 9.67
C ALA A 155 -20.24 -14.42 9.96
N PRO A 156 -20.95 -15.55 10.07
CA PRO A 156 -22.41 -15.59 10.18
C PRO A 156 -23.00 -14.83 11.38
N SER A 157 -22.24 -14.64 12.46
CA SER A 157 -22.77 -14.22 13.77
C SER A 157 -22.14 -12.96 14.39
N SER A 158 -20.99 -12.48 13.90
CA SER A 158 -20.20 -11.45 14.60
C SER A 158 -19.91 -10.18 13.78
N GLY A 159 -20.32 -10.14 12.50
CA GLY A 159 -19.92 -9.07 11.59
C GLY A 159 -18.41 -9.03 11.29
N SER A 160 -17.64 -9.99 11.81
CA SER A 160 -16.20 -10.12 11.58
C SER A 160 -15.93 -10.67 10.17
N VAL A 161 -14.82 -10.24 9.58
CA VAL A 161 -14.37 -10.73 8.27
C VAL A 161 -13.29 -11.79 8.49
N LEU A 162 -13.57 -13.03 8.07
CA LEU A 162 -12.57 -14.10 8.08
C LEU A 162 -11.71 -13.95 6.83
N LEU A 163 -10.39 -13.80 7.01
CA LEU A 163 -9.42 -13.67 5.93
C LEU A 163 -8.71 -15.00 5.70
N TRP A 164 -8.66 -15.47 4.45
CA TRP A 164 -7.75 -16.55 4.04
C TRP A 164 -7.07 -16.20 2.73
N THR A 165 -5.86 -16.71 2.57
CA THR A 165 -5.08 -16.57 1.34
C THR A 165 -5.31 -17.78 0.44
N SER A 166 -5.61 -17.56 -0.83
CA SER A 166 -5.51 -18.60 -1.88
C SER A 166 -4.42 -18.19 -2.87
N GLY A 167 -3.39 -19.03 -3.04
CA GLY A 167 -2.30 -18.81 -3.99
C GLY A 167 -1.36 -20.03 -4.04
N SER A 168 -0.75 -20.27 -5.20
CA SER A 168 0.22 -21.35 -5.42
C SER A 168 1.65 -20.85 -5.25
N ALA A 169 2.33 -21.31 -4.22
CA ALA A 169 3.76 -21.11 -4.02
C ALA A 169 4.51 -22.29 -4.64
N ALA A 170 5.29 -22.07 -5.70
CA ALA A 170 6.28 -23.04 -6.14
C ALA A 170 7.46 -22.99 -5.17
N GLY A 171 7.42 -23.85 -4.14
CA GLY A 171 8.59 -24.22 -3.35
C GLY A 171 9.12 -23.17 -2.37
N ARG A 172 8.47 -23.03 -1.21
CA ARG A 172 9.07 -22.98 0.13
C ARG A 172 7.98 -22.78 1.21
N ASN A 173 8.25 -23.33 2.38
CA ASN A 173 7.39 -23.45 3.58
C ASN A 173 6.58 -22.17 3.91
N PRO A 174 5.25 -22.25 4.13
CA PRO A 174 4.43 -21.11 4.56
C PRO A 174 4.53 -20.96 6.08
N SER A 175 5.65 -20.43 6.55
CA SER A 175 5.82 -20.06 7.96
C SER A 175 6.53 -18.71 8.05
N LEU A 176 5.85 -17.67 7.59
CA LEU A 176 6.06 -16.26 7.99
C LEU A 176 5.01 -15.38 7.28
N LEU A 177 3.77 -15.43 7.78
CA LEU A 177 2.85 -14.32 7.61
C LEU A 177 3.31 -13.23 8.57
N GLN A 178 4.19 -12.35 8.10
CA GLN A 178 4.39 -11.05 8.75
C GLN A 178 3.02 -10.37 8.77
N GLN A 179 2.49 -10.15 9.97
CA GLN A 179 1.25 -9.43 10.19
C GLN A 179 1.35 -8.06 9.49
N CYS A 180 0.52 -7.82 8.47
CA CYS A 180 0.22 -6.46 8.08
C CYS A 180 -0.66 -5.86 9.19
N THR A 181 0.00 -5.24 10.18
CA THR A 181 -0.65 -4.47 11.22
C THR A 181 -1.23 -3.19 10.61
N CYS A 182 -2.55 -3.16 10.38
CA CYS A 182 -3.27 -1.89 10.44
C CYS A 182 -3.31 -1.50 11.92
N SER A 183 -2.48 -0.54 12.32
CA SER A 183 -2.46 -0.05 13.68
C SER A 183 -3.73 0.76 13.95
N SER A 184 -4.55 0.22 14.85
CA SER A 184 -5.55 0.96 15.60
C SER A 184 -4.85 1.70 16.74
N SER A 185 -5.18 2.97 16.97
CA SER A 185 -5.61 3.49 18.28
C SER A 185 -6.02 4.97 18.21
N PRO A 186 -7.04 5.41 18.99
CA PRO A 186 -7.62 6.76 18.94
C PRO A 186 -6.96 7.73 19.93
N PRO A 187 -7.14 9.06 19.79
CA PRO A 187 -7.02 9.98 20.91
C PRO A 187 -8.39 10.57 21.33
N ARG A 188 -8.75 10.20 22.58
CA ARG A 188 -9.76 10.70 23.55
C ARG A 188 -11.08 11.31 23.06
#